data_AF-U7QYL7-F1
#
_entry.id   AF-U7QYL7-F1
#
_cell.length_a   1.000
_cell.length_b   1.000
_cell.length_c   1.000
_cell.angle_alpha   90.00
_cell.angle_beta   90.00
_cell.angle_gamma   90.00
#
_symmetry.space_group_name_H-M   'P 1'
#
loop_
_entity.id
_entity.type
_entity.pdbx_description
1 polymer ?
#
loop_
_entity_poly.entity_id
_entity_poly.type
_entity_poly.pdbx_seq_one_letter_code
_entity_poly.pdbx_strand_id
1 'polypeptide(L)'
;MGYALEVKLIRLAHEKGMITTPYVFNAKEAEAMAQAGADIIVVHLGLKAGCDISANTSYDLKSCIPIINACASAAKTIRNDIIRGPG
;
A
#
# COMPACT_ATOMS: atom_id res chain seq x y z
N MET A 1 10.41 9.72 11.36
CA MET A 1 11.04 8.53 10.76
C MET A 1 10.55 8.45 9.32
N GLY A 2 11.43 8.27 8.33
CA GLY A 2 11.06 8.41 6.91
C GLY A 2 10.66 7.08 6.27
N TYR A 3 9.71 7.13 5.33
CA TYR A 3 9.19 5.99 4.57
C TYR A 3 10.27 5.09 3.94
N ALA A 4 11.44 5.65 3.60
CA ALA A 4 12.59 4.90 3.10
C ALA A 4 13.08 3.79 4.06
N LEU A 5 12.94 3.96 5.38
CA LEU A 5 13.29 2.93 6.35
C LEU A 5 12.27 1.78 6.34
N GLU A 6 11.00 2.06 6.10
CA GLU A 6 9.96 1.04 5.97
C GLU A 6 10.20 0.20 4.72
N VAL A 7 10.51 0.83 3.58
CA VAL A 7 10.89 0.13 2.34
C VAL A 7 12.11 -0.77 2.58
N LYS A 8 13.12 -0.27 3.30
CA LYS A 8 14.30 -1.08 3.65
C LYS A 8 13.93 -2.27 4.55
N LEU A 9 13.01 -2.10 5.49
CA LEU A 9 12.53 -3.16 6.37
C LEU A 9 11.82 -4.26 5.57
N ILE A 10 10.96 -3.90 4.62
CA ILE A 10 10.30 -4.87 3.74
C ILE A 10 11.31 -5.66 2.92
N ARG A 11 12.32 -4.98 2.35
CA ARG A 11 13.38 -5.66 1.61
C ARG A 11 14.13 -6.69 2.45
N LEU A 12 14.52 -6.33 3.67
CA LEU A 12 15.21 -7.25 4.58
C LEU A 12 14.32 -8.42 5.01
N ALA A 13 13.02 -8.20 5.18
CA ALA A 13 12.07 -9.27 5.51
C ALA A 13 11.89 -10.24 4.33
N HIS A 14 11.76 -9.71 3.11
CA HIS A 14 11.69 -10.50 1.88
C HIS A 14 12.96 -11.33 1.66
N GLU A 15 14.14 -10.73 1.85
CA GLU A 15 15.45 -11.44 1.79
C GLU A 15 15.56 -12.57 2.83
N LYS A 16 14.77 -12.52 3.91
CA LYS A 16 14.69 -13.57 4.94
C LYS A 16 13.59 -14.60 4.68
N GLY A 17 12.89 -14.52 3.56
CA GLY A 17 11.80 -15.44 3.19
C GLY A 17 10.52 -15.23 4.01
N MET A 18 10.34 -14.05 4.62
CA MET A 18 9.09 -13.70 5.30
C MET A 18 8.06 -13.21 4.29
N ILE A 19 6.78 -13.54 4.53
CA ILE A 19 5.67 -12.92 3.80
C ILE A 19 5.50 -11.48 4.29
N THR A 20 5.39 -10.54 3.36
CA THR A 20 5.37 -9.10 3.60
C THR A 20 4.09 -8.44 3.08
N THR A 21 3.50 -7.56 3.91
CA THR A 21 2.17 -6.96 3.66
C THR A 21 2.12 -5.44 3.97
N PRO A 22 2.99 -4.61 3.38
CA PRO A 22 3.07 -3.17 3.72
C PRO A 22 1.82 -2.36 3.35
N TYR A 23 1.60 -1.29 4.11
CA TYR A 23 0.66 -0.23 3.76
C TYR A 23 1.27 0.76 2.77
N VAL A 24 0.46 1.22 1.81
CA VAL A 24 0.84 2.24 0.82
C VAL A 24 -0.29 3.25 0.66
N PHE A 25 0.05 4.52 0.50
CA PHE A 25 -0.91 5.63 0.41
C PHE A 25 -1.06 6.17 -1.02
N ASN A 26 -0.10 5.88 -1.90
CA ASN A 26 -0.07 6.35 -3.28
C ASN A 26 0.69 5.39 -4.21
N ALA A 27 0.62 5.65 -5.53
CA ALA A 27 1.24 4.80 -6.55
C ALA A 27 2.78 4.71 -6.41
N LYS A 28 3.46 5.79 -6.07
CA LYS A 28 4.92 5.82 -5.90
C LYS A 28 5.38 4.94 -4.73
N GLU A 29 4.60 4.94 -3.66
CA GLU A 29 4.81 4.07 -2.51
C GLU A 29 4.55 2.60 -2.83
N ALA A 30 3.53 2.32 -3.64
CA ALA A 30 3.25 0.98 -4.16
C ALA A 30 4.40 0.45 -5.02
N GLU A 31 4.98 1.28 -5.89
CA GLU A 31 6.17 0.92 -6.68
C GLU A 31 7.36 0.63 -5.78
N ALA A 32 7.64 1.48 -4.80
CA ALA A 32 8.76 1.31 -3.89
C ALA A 32 8.65 0.01 -3.07
N MET A 33 7.45 -0.33 -2.59
CA MET A 33 7.21 -1.58 -1.85
C MET A 33 7.28 -2.80 -2.77
N ALA A 34 6.76 -2.71 -3.99
CA ALA A 34 6.90 -3.77 -4.99
C ALA A 34 8.38 -4.04 -5.34
N GLN A 35 9.18 -2.98 -5.51
CA GLN A 35 10.63 -3.08 -5.73
C GLN A 35 11.36 -3.70 -4.53
N ALA A 36 10.87 -3.46 -3.31
CA ALA A 36 11.41 -4.06 -2.09
C ALA A 36 11.04 -5.55 -1.93
N GLY A 37 10.16 -6.11 -2.76
CA GLY A 37 9.74 -7.50 -2.68
C GLY A 37 8.49 -7.73 -1.84
N ALA A 38 7.63 -6.71 -1.68
CA ALA A 38 6.32 -6.87 -1.05
C ALA A 38 5.49 -7.97 -1.76
N ASP A 39 4.97 -8.93 -0.99
CA ASP A 39 4.10 -9.98 -1.53
C ASP A 39 2.66 -9.47 -1.71
N ILE A 40 2.22 -8.64 -0.77
CA ILE A 40 0.89 -8.00 -0.76
C ILE A 40 1.04 -6.52 -0.49
N ILE A 41 0.36 -5.68 -1.29
CA ILE A 41 0.22 -4.25 -0.97
C ILE A 41 -1.17 -3.97 -0.39
N VAL A 42 -1.21 -3.19 0.69
CA VAL A 42 -2.47 -2.76 1.31
C VAL A 42 -2.63 -1.26 1.12
N VAL A 43 -3.55 -0.85 0.25
CA VAL A 43 -3.81 0.57 -0.02
C VAL A 43 -4.53 1.17 1.18
N HIS A 44 -3.83 2.03 1.91
CA HIS A 44 -4.34 2.67 3.11
C HIS A 44 -4.88 4.06 2.77
N LEU A 45 -6.20 4.20 2.71
CA LEU A 45 -6.88 5.46 2.32
C LEU A 45 -7.20 6.40 3.50
N GLY A 46 -6.49 6.22 4.62
CA GLY A 46 -6.68 7.02 5.83
C GLY A 46 -7.64 6.38 6.84
N LEU A 47 -7.96 7.12 7.90
CA LEU A 47 -8.91 6.66 8.91
C LEU A 47 -10.33 6.64 8.34
N LYS A 48 -11.02 5.51 8.55
CA LYS A 48 -12.47 5.43 8.31
C LYS A 48 -13.15 6.48 9.21
N ALA A 49 -14.08 7.28 8.66
CA ALA A 49 -14.89 8.24 9.42
C ALA A 49 -15.93 7.55 10.32
N GLY A 50 -15.44 6.78 11.28
CA GLY A 50 -16.26 6.13 12.30
C GLY A 50 -15.56 6.02 13.66
N CYS A 51 -14.36 6.59 13.83
CA CYS A 51 -13.60 6.46 15.08
C CYS A 51 -13.43 7.75 15.89
N ASP A 52 -13.74 8.93 15.36
CA ASP A 52 -13.75 10.17 16.15
C ASP A 52 -14.71 11.18 15.52
N ILE A 53 -15.51 11.84 16.37
CA ILE A 53 -16.58 12.81 16.06
C ILE A 53 -16.03 14.08 15.34
N SER A 54 -14.74 14.12 15.00
CA SER A 54 -14.06 15.26 14.36
C SER A 54 -13.47 14.98 12.96
N ALA A 55 -13.58 13.77 12.41
CA ALA A 55 -12.95 13.42 11.13
C ALA A 55 -13.87 13.70 9.93
N ASN A 56 -13.99 14.96 9.53
CA ASN A 56 -14.76 15.40 8.34
C ASN A 56 -14.10 15.04 6.99
N THR A 57 -13.15 14.10 6.97
CA THR A 57 -12.27 13.81 5.83
C THR A 57 -12.30 12.34 5.44
N SER A 58 -13.47 11.71 5.43
CA SER A 58 -13.62 10.42 4.74
C SER A 58 -13.60 10.61 3.24
N TYR A 59 -12.75 9.85 2.55
CA TYR A 59 -12.92 9.63 1.12
C TYR A 59 -14.32 9.04 0.86
N ASP A 60 -15.03 9.58 -0.14
CA ASP A 60 -16.20 8.90 -0.69
C ASP A 60 -15.75 7.57 -1.31
N LEU A 61 -16.55 6.51 -1.17
CA LEU A 61 -16.18 5.18 -1.65
C LEU A 61 -15.83 5.18 -3.14
N LYS A 62 -16.48 6.03 -3.96
CA LYS A 62 -16.15 6.16 -5.39
C LYS A 62 -14.79 6.80 -5.62
N SER A 63 -14.37 7.72 -4.75
CA SER A 63 -13.05 8.36 -4.83
C SER A 63 -11.89 7.43 -4.43
N CYS A 64 -12.18 6.35 -3.70
CA CYS A 64 -11.20 5.31 -3.36
C CYS A 64 -10.77 4.48 -4.57
N ILE A 65 -11.70 4.18 -5.47
CA ILE A 65 -11.50 3.32 -6.64
C ILE A 65 -10.30 3.76 -7.51
N PRO A 66 -10.21 5.02 -7.97
CA PRO A 66 -9.08 5.45 -8.81
C PRO A 66 -7.73 5.34 -8.09
N ILE A 67 -7.68 5.60 -6.78
CA ILE A 67 -6.45 5.51 -5.99
C ILE A 67 -5.98 4.05 -5.88
N ILE A 68 -6.90 3.14 -5.54
CA ILE A 68 -6.62 1.70 -5.46
C ILE A 68 -6.13 1.17 -6.80
N ASN A 69 -6.81 1.53 -7.89
CA ASN A 69 -6.44 1.11 -9.25
C ASN A 69 -5.06 1.64 -9.66
N ALA A 70 -4.74 2.90 -9.33
CA ALA A 70 -3.43 3.48 -9.59
C ALA A 70 -2.32 2.73 -8.85
N CYS A 71 -2.51 2.46 -7.55
CA CYS A 71 -1.54 1.71 -6.75
C CYS A 71 -1.36 0.27 -7.25
N ALA A 72 -2.46 -0.41 -7.57
CA ALA A 72 -2.43 -1.77 -8.08
C ALA A 72 -1.71 -1.86 -9.44
N SER A 73 -1.97 -0.91 -10.34
CA SER A 73 -1.32 -0.87 -11.66
C SER A 73 0.17 -0.57 -11.55
N ALA A 74 0.53 0.35 -10.65
CA ALA A 74 1.92 0.73 -10.42
C ALA A 74 2.74 -0.45 -9.84
N ALA A 75 2.21 -1.14 -8.82
CA ALA A 75 2.86 -2.34 -8.27
C ALA A 75 3.00 -3.47 -9.31
N LYS A 76 1.96 -3.70 -10.13
CA LYS A 76 1.99 -4.74 -11.18
C LYS A 76 3.02 -4.48 -12.27
N THR A 77 3.28 -3.21 -12.59
CA THR A 77 4.34 -2.84 -13.55
C THR A 77 5.72 -3.30 -13.08
N ILE A 78 5.93 -3.40 -11.78
CA ILE A 78 7.18 -3.87 -11.18
C ILE A 78 7.19 -5.40 -11.03
N ARG A 79 6.10 -5.97 -10.50
CA ARG A 79 5.98 -7.41 -10.27
C ARG A 79 4.56 -7.90 -10.61
N ASN A 80 4.49 -8.78 -11.60
CA ASN A 80 3.23 -9.35 -12.07
C ASN A 80 2.60 -10.36 -11.09
N ASP A 81 3.35 -10.84 -10.10
CA ASP A 81 2.93 -11.86 -9.12
C ASP A 81 2.43 -11.28 -7.78
N ILE A 82 2.40 -9.95 -7.62
CA ILE A 82 1.92 -9.31 -6.39
C ILE A 82 0.41 -9.52 -6.23
N ILE A 83 0.01 -9.97 -5.03
CA ILE A 83 -1.40 -10.14 -4.65
C ILE A 83 -1.91 -8.81 -4.10
N ARG A 84 -3.11 -8.39 -4.52
CA ARG A 84 -3.82 -7.23 -3.94
C ARG A 84 -4.72 -7.68 -2.79
N GLY A 85 -4.75 -6.92 -1.69
CA GLY A 85 -5.72 -7.17 -0.62
C GLY A 85 -7.17 -7.04 -1.10
N PRO A 86 -8.15 -7.64 -0.39
CA PRO A 86 -9.56 -7.45 -0.69
C PRO A 86 -9.90 -5.97 -0.46
N GLY A 87 -10.33 -5.31 -1.54
CA GLY A 87 -10.94 -3.99 -1.53
C GLY A 87 -12.44 -4.09 -1.66
#